data_AF-A0A2D5W5E4-F1
#
_entry.id   AF-A0A2D5W5E4-F1
#
_cell.length_a   1.000
_cell.length_b   1.000
_cell.length_c   1.000
_cell.angle_alpha   90.00
_cell.angle_beta   90.00
_cell.angle_gamma   90.00
#
_symmetry.space_group_name_H-M   'P 1'
#
loop_
_entity.id
_entity.type
_entity.pdbx_description
1 polymer ?
#
loop_
_entity_poly.entity_id
_entity_poly.type
_entity_poly.pdbx_seq_one_letter_code
_entity_poly.pdbx_strand_id
1 'polypeptide(L)'
;MGKLPPGGSLHLEPGTIVTPAARDLAFSRGVRLVEGGASAGDCAGASGTESDCMWHRVLATDGDYIVQVRAGRAVLSRLTPEGPVAFGIDLLENHS
;
A
#
# COMPACT_ATOMS: atom_id res chain seq x y z
N MET A 1 8.02 23.64 -20.02
CA MET A 1 8.35 22.60 -19.01
C MET A 1 8.59 23.31 -17.67
N GLY A 2 7.63 23.28 -16.75
CA GLY A 2 7.78 23.93 -15.45
C GLY A 2 8.72 23.13 -14.54
N LYS A 3 9.77 23.77 -14.00
CA LYS A 3 10.57 23.19 -12.93
C LYS A 3 9.74 23.24 -11.65
N LEU A 4 9.39 22.08 -11.09
CA LEU A 4 8.82 22.02 -9.76
C LEU A 4 9.91 22.42 -8.75
N PRO A 5 9.67 23.41 -7.87
CA PRO A 5 10.65 23.75 -6.85
C PRO A 5 10.87 22.57 -5.89
N PRO A 6 12.10 22.40 -5.37
CA PRO A 6 12.37 21.42 -4.31
C PRO A 6 11.49 21.72 -3.10
N GLY A 7 10.99 20.67 -2.44
CA GLY A 7 9.98 20.82 -1.37
C GLY A 7 8.53 20.94 -1.84
N GLY A 8 8.28 21.01 -3.16
CA GLY A 8 6.95 21.17 -3.72
C GLY A 8 6.09 19.90 -3.69
N SER A 9 4.78 20.07 -3.87
CA SER A 9 3.84 18.95 -4.06
C SER A 9 3.51 18.79 -5.53
N LEU A 10 3.46 17.54 -6.02
CA LEU A 10 3.01 17.18 -7.36
C LEU A 10 1.74 16.34 -7.24
N HIS A 11 0.63 16.88 -7.75
CA HIS A 11 -0.62 16.14 -7.83
C HIS A 11 -0.60 15.22 -9.04
N LEU A 12 -0.85 13.93 -8.81
CA LEU A 12 -0.91 12.92 -9.86
C LEU A 12 -2.37 12.74 -10.26
N GLU A 13 -2.62 12.67 -11.57
CA GLU A 13 -3.95 12.32 -12.06
C GLU A 13 -4.29 10.86 -11.67
N PRO A 14 -5.56 10.53 -11.44
CA PRO A 14 -6.01 9.16 -11.19
C PRO A 14 -5.47 8.19 -12.26
N GLY A 15 -4.92 7.06 -11.83
CA GLY A 15 -4.34 6.05 -12.74
C GLY A 15 -2.93 6.35 -13.24
N THR A 16 -2.28 7.42 -12.75
CA THR A 16 -0.88 7.70 -13.08
C THR A 16 0.05 6.66 -12.45
N ILE A 17 0.81 5.96 -13.29
CA ILE A 17 1.82 5.00 -12.82
C ILE A 17 3.12 5.74 -12.49
N VAL A 18 3.55 5.65 -11.24
CA VAL A 18 4.84 6.16 -10.79
C VAL A 18 5.85 5.03 -10.76
N THR A 19 6.91 5.13 -11.57
CA THR A 19 7.99 4.13 -11.56
C THR A 19 8.85 4.27 -10.29
N PRO A 20 9.53 3.21 -9.83
CA PRO A 20 10.41 3.28 -8.66
C PRO A 20 11.45 4.41 -8.75
N ALA A 21 12.12 4.54 -9.91
CA ALA A 21 13.09 5.60 -10.15
C ALA A 21 12.49 7.02 -10.06
N ALA A 22 11.24 7.20 -10.46
CA ALA A 22 10.55 8.48 -10.34
C ALA A 22 10.22 8.82 -8.88
N ARG A 23 9.85 7.82 -8.08
CA ARG A 23 9.59 7.97 -6.64
C ARG A 23 10.86 8.30 -5.86
N ASP A 24 11.96 7.62 -6.17
CA ASP A 24 13.28 7.88 -5.58
C ASP A 24 13.77 9.30 -5.89
N LEU A 25 13.58 9.72 -7.15
CA LEU A 25 13.94 11.07 -7.59
C LEU A 25 13.07 12.14 -6.89
N ALA A 26 11.78 11.91 -6.69
CA ALA A 26 10.91 12.81 -5.95
C ALA A 26 11.38 12.95 -4.49
N PHE A 27 11.69 11.83 -3.82
CA PHE A 27 12.22 11.82 -2.46
C PHE A 27 13.53 12.60 -2.34
N SER A 28 14.48 12.37 -3.25
CA SER A 28 15.77 13.08 -3.25
C SER A 28 15.65 14.60 -3.43
N ARG A 29 14.54 15.06 -4.02
CA ARG A 29 14.24 16.48 -4.26
C ARG A 29 13.29 17.08 -3.22
N GLY A 30 12.91 16.31 -2.20
CA GLY A 30 11.91 16.72 -1.21
C GLY A 30 10.53 16.98 -1.81
N VAL A 31 10.23 16.39 -2.97
CA VAL A 31 8.95 16.57 -3.67
C VAL A 31 7.94 15.57 -3.15
N ARG A 32 6.77 16.04 -2.69
CA ARG A 32 5.67 15.20 -2.23
C ARG A 32 4.77 14.84 -3.41
N LEU A 33 4.62 13.55 -3.70
CA LEU A 33 3.63 13.06 -4.65
C LEU A 33 2.27 12.98 -3.94
N VAL A 34 1.24 13.58 -4.52
CA VAL A 34 -0.14 13.61 -3.99
C VAL A 34 -1.04 12.94 -5.02
N GLU A 35 -1.55 11.75 -4.72
CA GLU A 35 -2.42 11.04 -5.64
C GLU A 35 -3.81 11.70 -5.66
N GLY A 36 -4.24 12.11 -6.86
CA GLY A 36 -5.59 12.60 -7.12
C GLY A 36 -6.56 11.42 -7.02
N GLY A 37 -7.48 11.51 -6.06
CA GLY A 37 -8.43 10.44 -5.77
C GLY A 37 -9.22 10.05 -7.03
N ALA A 38 -9.04 8.83 -7.48
CA ALA A 38 -10.12 8.12 -8.13
C ALA A 38 -11.29 8.10 -7.14
N SER A 39 -12.49 8.49 -7.59
CA SER A 39 -13.72 8.28 -6.83
C SER A 39 -13.71 6.87 -6.27
N ALA A 40 -13.82 6.75 -4.95
CA ALA A 40 -14.10 5.50 -4.26
C ALA A 40 -15.29 4.85 -4.98
N GLY A 41 -15.00 3.81 -5.76
CA GLY A 41 -16.03 3.01 -6.39
C GLY A 41 -16.87 2.38 -5.29
N ASP A 42 -18.18 2.59 -5.36
CA ASP A 42 -19.16 2.08 -4.41
C ASP A 42 -18.93 0.58 -4.11
N CYS A 43 -18.54 0.28 -2.87
CA CYS A 43 -18.52 -1.07 -2.31
C CYS A 43 -19.97 -1.56 -2.09
N ALA A 44 -20.72 -1.74 -3.16
CA ALA A 44 -22.07 -2.27 -3.12
C ALA A 44 -22.02 -3.80 -3.22
N GLY A 45 -21.99 -4.46 -2.06
CA GLY A 45 -22.50 -5.82 -1.93
C GLY A 45 -21.48 -6.89 -1.52
N ALA A 46 -21.03 -6.86 -0.27
CA ALA A 46 -20.76 -8.10 0.46
C ALA A 46 -20.82 -7.80 1.97
N SER A 47 -21.89 -8.23 2.60
CA SER A 47 -22.11 -8.13 4.04
C SER A 47 -20.98 -8.80 4.83
N GLY A 48 -20.25 -8.01 5.63
CA GLY A 48 -19.29 -8.52 6.60
C GLY A 48 -18.30 -7.46 7.09
N THR A 49 -18.77 -6.55 7.94
CA THR A 49 -18.02 -5.82 8.99
C THR A 49 -16.55 -5.45 8.70
N GLU A 50 -16.31 -4.13 8.55
CA GLU A 50 -15.03 -3.44 8.75
C GLU A 50 -13.81 -4.16 8.15
N SER A 51 -13.51 -3.82 6.90
CA SER A 51 -12.21 -4.03 6.26
C SER A 51 -11.14 -3.21 7.00
N ASP A 52 -10.81 -3.65 8.20
CA ASP A 52 -9.62 -3.28 8.94
C ASP A 52 -8.46 -3.99 8.22
N CYS A 53 -8.02 -3.38 7.10
CA CYS A 53 -7.15 -4.03 6.13
C CYS A 53 -5.96 -4.67 6.85
N MET A 54 -5.72 -5.96 6.61
CA MET A 54 -4.68 -6.74 7.27
C MET A 54 -3.34 -5.99 7.34
N TRP A 55 -3.02 -5.20 6.31
CA TRP A 55 -1.85 -4.32 6.24
C TRP A 55 -1.82 -3.19 7.27
N HIS A 56 -2.94 -2.58 7.63
CA HIS A 56 -2.99 -1.60 8.73
C HIS A 56 -2.58 -2.25 10.05
N ARG A 57 -2.99 -3.51 10.29
CA ARG A 57 -2.60 -4.27 11.48
C ARG A 57 -1.11 -4.60 11.50
N VAL A 58 -0.55 -4.95 10.34
CA VAL A 58 0.91 -5.17 10.19
C VAL A 58 1.67 -3.89 10.48
N LEU A 59 1.25 -2.76 9.90
CA LEU A 59 1.90 -1.46 10.08
C LEU A 59 1.74 -0.89 11.49
N ALA A 60 0.70 -1.30 12.22
CA ALA A 60 0.47 -0.90 13.61
C ALA A 60 1.18 -1.80 14.64
N THR A 61 1.80 -2.91 14.21
CA THR A 61 2.42 -3.89 15.12
C THR A 61 3.89 -4.10 14.80
N ASP A 62 4.76 -3.78 15.74
CA ASP A 62 6.21 -3.98 15.56
C ASP A 62 6.57 -5.48 15.51
N GLY A 63 7.37 -5.84 14.51
CA GLY A 63 7.92 -7.18 14.38
C GLY A 63 8.44 -7.46 12.98
N ASP A 64 9.08 -8.62 12.84
CA ASP A 64 9.49 -9.15 11.55
C ASP A 64 8.38 -10.01 10.95
N TYR A 65 8.10 -9.81 9.67
CA TYR A 65 7.01 -10.49 8.96
C TYR A 65 7.52 -11.15 7.68
N ILE A 66 7.01 -12.34 7.39
CA ILE A 66 7.17 -13.04 6.11
C ILE A 66 5.88 -12.89 5.32
N VAL A 67 5.98 -12.37 4.10
CA VAL A 67 4.88 -12.25 3.15
C VAL A 67 5.06 -13.28 2.04
N GLN A 68 4.07 -14.15 1.84
CA GLN A 68 4.03 -15.09 0.72
C GLN A 68 2.88 -14.73 -0.21
N VAL A 69 3.18 -14.38 -1.46
CA VAL A 69 2.18 -14.06 -2.48
C VAL A 69 2.04 -15.22 -3.46
N ARG A 70 0.84 -15.81 -3.56
CA ARG A 70 0.53 -16.90 -4.50
C ARG A 70 -0.89 -16.76 -5.02
N ALA A 71 -1.09 -16.87 -6.33
CA ALA A 71 -2.41 -16.83 -6.98
C ALA A 71 -3.28 -15.62 -6.53
N GLY A 72 -2.69 -14.44 -6.43
CA GLY A 72 -3.42 -13.22 -6.00
C GLY A 72 -3.73 -13.15 -4.51
N ARG A 73 -3.16 -14.04 -3.68
CA ARG A 73 -3.35 -14.08 -2.23
C ARG A 73 -2.04 -13.81 -1.51
N ALA A 74 -2.05 -12.91 -0.55
CA ALA A 74 -0.96 -12.67 0.39
C ALA A 74 -1.22 -13.41 1.70
N VAL A 75 -0.31 -14.30 2.10
CA VAL A 75 -0.31 -14.93 3.42
C VAL A 75 0.82 -14.31 4.24
N LEU A 76 0.48 -13.80 5.42
CA LEU A 76 1.44 -13.19 6.32
C LEU A 76 1.64 -14.03 7.56
N SER A 77 2.91 -14.20 7.90
CA SER A 77 3.33 -14.83 9.15
C SER A 77 4.26 -13.88 9.88
N ARG A 78 4.10 -13.75 11.20
CA ARG A 78 5.07 -13.07 12.06
C ARG A 78 6.21 -14.04 12.35
N LEU A 79 7.45 -13.58 12.21
CA LEU A 79 8.62 -14.37 12.54
C LEU A 79 8.87 -14.29 14.06
N THR A 80 8.89 -15.44 14.72
CA THR A 80 9.28 -15.57 16.13
C THR A 80 10.54 -16.45 16.25
N PRO A 81 11.19 -16.51 17.42
CA PRO A 81 12.34 -17.39 17.66
C PRO A 81 12.04 -18.88 17.40
N GLU A 82 10.78 -19.30 17.55
CA GLU A 82 10.30 -20.66 17.31
C GLU A 82 9.89 -20.91 15.84
N GLY A 83 9.81 -19.85 15.03
CA GLY A 83 9.51 -19.91 13.61
C GLY A 83 8.36 -18.99 13.16
N PRO A 84 7.89 -19.13 11.91
CA PRO A 84 6.79 -18.31 11.40
C PRO A 84 5.44 -18.70 12.02
N VAL A 85 4.77 -17.74 12.64
CA VAL A 85 3.41 -17.89 13.20
C VAL A 85 2.41 -17.15 12.33
N ALA A 86 1.30 -17.81 11.99
CA ALA A 86 0.26 -17.22 11.14
C ALA A 86 -0.26 -15.90 11.72
N PHE A 87 -0.24 -14.85 10.90
CA PHE A 87 -0.69 -13.52 11.29
C PHE A 87 -1.98 -13.10 10.58
N GLY A 88 -2.08 -13.39 9.29
CA GLY A 88 -3.26 -13.05 8.50
C GLY A 88 -3.15 -13.43 7.04
N ILE A 89 -4.25 -13.24 6.32
CA ILE A 89 -4.34 -13.50 4.90
C ILE A 89 -5.12 -12.35 4.27
N ASP A 90 -4.68 -11.94 3.10
CA ASP A 90 -5.31 -10.90 2.30
C ASP A 90 -5.39 -11.32 0.82
N LEU A 91 -6.42 -10.83 0.15
CA LEU A 91 -6.66 -11.05 -1.27
C LEU A 91 -6.36 -9.74 -1.99
N LEU A 92 -5.68 -9.82 -3.14
CA LEU A 92 -5.38 -8.63 -3.96
C LEU A 92 -6.67 -7.85 -4.33
N GLU A 93 -7.79 -8.56 -4.38
CA GLU A 93 -9.14 -8.07 -4.63
C GLU A 93 -9.64 -7.08 -3.56
N ASN A 94 -9.03 -7.08 -2.37
CA ASN A 94 -9.39 -6.19 -1.25
C ASN A 94 -8.76 -4.80 -1.34
N HIS A 95 -7.97 -4.53 -2.38
CA HIS A 95 -7.14 -3.32 -2.50
C HIS A 95 -7.41 -2.49 -3.77
N SER A 96 -8.58 -2.67 -4.39
CA SER A 96 -9.02 -1.89 -5.56
C SER A 96 -9.56 -0.52 -5.19
#